data_AF-A0A345T2K7-F1
#
_entry.id   AF-A0A345T2K7-F1
#
_cell.length_a   1.000
_cell.length_b   1.000
_cell.length_c   1.000
_cell.angle_alpha   90.00
_cell.angle_beta   90.00
_cell.angle_gamma   90.00
#
_symmetry.space_group_name_H-M   'P 1'
#
loop_
_entity.id
_entity.type
_entity.pdbx_description
1 polymer ?
#
loop_
_entity_poly.entity_id
_entity_poly.type
_entity_poly.pdbx_seq_one_letter_code
_entity_poly.pdbx_strand_id
1 'polypeptide(L)'
;MPAAGRAGLRLAGGRSGGKSVGRSGGIRVGRGSPVRYEVLGPLRVSDANGPVPITARKTETVLAVLLARTGQVVSVDDLVRELWPQGPPPRARDAVYVYVSQLRKLLARGGEPEPIITRAPGYVLWTLPQAIDFHALQEHLPTARGMMRERRYEEACDLLEKVVALWRGPVLNGLQSGPVVNAFAAWLQELQLECTELLVESKLMLSRDREVVSQLRCLIREHPLQETFYAQLMLALWRSGRQADALQVYRSARDTLHRELGLEPGCWLRNLQRTILEVRA
;
A
#
# COMPACT_ATOMS: atom_id res chain seq x y z
N MET A 1 -31.34 72.47 36.56
CA MET A 1 -32.67 71.84 36.37
C MET A 1 -32.49 70.33 36.28
N PRO A 2 -33.35 69.56 36.98
CA PRO A 2 -33.25 68.12 37.24
C PRO A 2 -33.95 67.32 36.11
N ALA A 3 -34.22 66.02 36.09
CA ALA A 3 -34.27 64.94 37.07
C ALA A 3 -34.27 63.60 36.27
N ALA A 4 -33.69 62.53 36.83
CA ALA A 4 -34.37 61.29 37.25
C ALA A 4 -34.85 60.34 36.11
N GLY A 5 -34.75 59.01 36.23
CA GLY A 5 -34.46 58.17 37.40
C GLY A 5 -34.16 56.73 36.98
N ARG A 6 -33.34 56.06 37.79
CA ARG A 6 -33.66 54.90 38.65
C ARG A 6 -33.75 53.56 37.90
N ALA A 7 -32.74 52.70 38.03
CA ALA A 7 -32.44 51.80 39.17
C ALA A 7 -33.15 50.44 39.04
N GLY A 8 -32.37 49.40 38.79
CA GLY A 8 -32.77 47.99 38.83
C GLY A 8 -31.72 47.17 39.57
N LEU A 9 -32.12 46.63 40.72
CA LEU A 9 -31.33 45.85 41.66
C LEU A 9 -31.15 44.38 41.22
N ARG A 10 -29.91 43.90 41.38
CA ARG A 10 -29.47 42.69 42.11
C ARG A 10 -30.05 41.28 41.82
N LEU A 11 -29.04 40.41 41.60
CA LEU A 11 -28.72 39.13 42.27
C LEU A 11 -29.24 37.80 41.70
N ALA A 12 -28.23 36.98 41.42
CA ALA A 12 -28.24 35.53 41.26
C ALA A 12 -28.53 34.80 42.59
N GLY A 13 -28.98 33.55 42.47
CA GLY A 13 -29.04 32.59 43.56
C GLY A 13 -29.98 31.44 43.26
N GLY A 14 -29.45 30.27 42.89
CA GLY A 14 -30.23 29.10 42.50
C GLY A 14 -30.60 28.16 43.66
N ARG A 15 -31.52 27.23 43.38
CA ARG A 15 -31.34 25.76 43.48
C ARG A 15 -32.68 25.02 43.39
N SER A 16 -32.62 23.92 42.63
CA SER A 16 -33.18 22.58 42.95
C SER A 16 -34.69 22.36 42.95
N GLY A 17 -35.11 21.42 42.09
CA GLY A 17 -36.25 20.54 42.39
C GLY A 17 -37.02 20.10 41.15
N GLY A 18 -36.57 19.05 40.45
CA GLY A 18 -37.34 18.44 39.37
C GLY A 18 -36.84 17.05 39.02
N LYS A 19 -37.52 16.04 39.58
CA LYS A 19 -37.31 14.60 39.33
C LYS A 19 -37.78 14.21 37.92
N SER A 20 -36.97 13.43 37.21
CA SER A 20 -37.41 12.39 36.25
C SER A 20 -36.22 11.42 36.09
N VAL A 21 -36.26 10.21 36.66
CA VAL A 21 -36.80 8.98 36.05
C VAL A 21 -36.56 9.00 34.53
N GLY A 22 -35.65 8.25 33.93
CA GLY A 22 -35.19 6.92 34.26
C GLY A 22 -35.47 6.01 33.08
N ARG A 23 -34.48 5.92 32.18
CA ARG A 23 -34.20 4.82 31.23
C ARG A 23 -35.30 4.47 30.22
N SER A 24 -34.99 4.77 28.96
CA SER A 24 -35.23 3.83 27.86
C SER A 24 -33.99 3.85 26.97
N GLY A 25 -33.33 2.69 26.92
CA GLY A 25 -32.04 2.49 26.30
C GLY A 25 -32.13 2.68 24.79
N GLY A 26 -31.52 3.75 24.31
CA GLY A 26 -31.02 3.76 22.94
C GLY A 26 -29.85 2.78 22.88
N ILE A 27 -30.07 1.62 22.26
CA ILE A 27 -28.99 0.81 21.73
C ILE A 27 -28.25 1.72 20.77
N ARG A 28 -27.13 2.30 21.20
CA ARG A 28 -26.15 2.84 20.29
C ARG A 28 -25.60 1.62 19.57
N VAL A 29 -26.16 1.32 18.40
CA VAL A 29 -25.45 0.54 17.39
C VAL A 29 -24.19 1.36 17.12
N GLY A 30 -23.09 1.00 17.78
CA GLY A 30 -21.81 1.55 17.45
C GLY A 30 -21.62 1.31 15.98
N ARG A 31 -21.53 2.38 15.18
CA ARG A 31 -20.98 2.27 13.84
C ARG A 31 -19.52 1.87 14.04
N GLY A 32 -19.27 0.58 14.16
CA GLY A 32 -17.91 0.05 14.11
C GLY A 32 -17.31 0.57 12.82
N SER A 33 -16.15 1.22 12.90
CA SER A 33 -15.38 1.48 11.70
C SER A 33 -15.19 0.17 10.95
N PRO A 34 -15.36 0.15 9.62
CA PRO A 34 -15.25 -1.07 8.84
C PRO A 34 -13.87 -1.68 9.04
N VAL A 35 -13.80 -3.01 9.05
CA VAL A 35 -12.53 -3.75 9.12
C VAL A 35 -11.62 -3.26 7.99
N ARG A 36 -10.39 -2.88 8.31
CA ARG A 36 -9.35 -2.51 7.34
C ARG A 36 -8.34 -3.63 7.19
N TYR A 37 -7.92 -3.85 5.95
CA TYR A 37 -6.93 -4.82 5.54
C TYR A 37 -5.75 -4.09 4.90
N GLU A 38 -4.56 -4.37 5.39
CA GLU A 38 -3.33 -3.75 4.94
C GLU A 38 -2.40 -4.83 4.40
N VAL A 39 -2.16 -4.85 3.09
CA VAL A 39 -1.34 -5.86 2.40
C VAL A 39 -0.03 -5.30 1.83
N LEU A 40 0.11 -3.96 1.78
CA LEU A 40 1.33 -3.27 1.33
C LEU A 40 2.40 -3.29 2.44
N GLY A 41 2.85 -4.48 2.81
CA GLY A 41 3.69 -4.74 3.98
C GLY A 41 3.26 -6.03 4.68
N PRO A 42 3.67 -6.26 5.95
CA PRO A 42 3.12 -7.35 6.75
C PRO A 42 1.60 -7.28 6.82
N LEU A 43 0.91 -8.42 6.64
CA LEU A 43 -0.55 -8.45 6.63
C LEU A 43 -1.08 -7.95 7.98
N ARG A 44 -1.80 -6.83 7.96
CA ARG A 44 -2.46 -6.30 9.15
C ARG A 44 -3.95 -6.21 8.91
N VAL A 45 -4.68 -6.51 9.98
CA VAL A 45 -6.13 -6.31 10.05
C VAL A 45 -6.38 -5.39 11.23
N SER A 46 -7.25 -4.40 11.05
CA SER A 46 -7.70 -3.54 12.14
C SER A 46 -9.20 -3.33 12.06
N ASP A 47 -9.82 -3.17 13.22
CA ASP A 47 -11.22 -2.80 13.33
C ASP A 47 -11.37 -1.52 14.18
N ALA A 48 -12.61 -1.16 14.54
CA ALA A 48 -12.91 -0.01 15.38
C ALA A 48 -12.18 0.01 16.75
N ASN A 49 -11.75 -1.16 17.24
CA ASN A 49 -11.09 -1.35 18.52
C ASN A 49 -9.56 -1.47 18.39
N GLY A 50 -9.02 -1.42 17.16
CA GLY A 50 -7.58 -1.45 16.89
C GLY A 50 -7.11 -2.70 16.13
N PRO A 51 -5.82 -3.04 16.22
CA PRO A 51 -5.24 -4.17 15.50
C PRO A 51 -5.83 -5.52 15.92
N VAL A 52 -6.15 -6.36 14.93
CA VAL A 52 -6.60 -7.74 15.09
C VAL A 52 -5.44 -8.67 14.74
N PRO A 53 -4.78 -9.31 15.72
CA PRO A 53 -3.60 -10.13 15.45
C PRO A 53 -3.98 -11.43 14.73
N ILE A 54 -3.28 -11.71 13.63
CA ILE A 54 -3.32 -13.01 12.94
C ILE A 54 -1.99 -13.70 13.24
N THR A 55 -2.02 -14.67 14.15
CA THR A 55 -0.80 -15.30 14.67
C THR A 55 -0.38 -16.55 13.90
N ALA A 56 -1.33 -17.23 13.24
CA ALA A 56 -1.07 -18.46 12.52
C ALA A 56 -0.81 -18.20 11.03
N ARG A 57 0.39 -18.54 10.55
CA ARG A 57 0.80 -18.34 9.15
C ARG A 57 -0.16 -18.94 8.12
N LYS A 58 -0.77 -20.10 8.41
CA LYS A 58 -1.79 -20.71 7.52
C LYS A 58 -3.08 -19.91 7.49
N THR A 59 -3.52 -19.37 8.62
CA THR A 59 -4.68 -18.48 8.72
C THR A 59 -4.43 -17.15 7.99
N GLU A 60 -3.23 -16.59 8.14
CA GLU A 60 -2.75 -15.43 7.38
C GLU A 60 -2.76 -15.69 5.87
N THR A 61 -2.27 -16.85 5.45
CA THR A 61 -2.27 -17.27 4.04
C THR A 61 -3.69 -17.38 3.48
N VAL A 62 -4.64 -17.99 4.20
CA VAL A 62 -6.05 -18.05 3.76
C VAL A 62 -6.60 -16.64 3.55
N LEU A 63 -6.34 -15.72 4.48
CA LEU A 63 -6.79 -14.34 4.34
C LEU A 63 -6.12 -13.65 3.14
N ALA A 64 -4.82 -13.83 2.95
CA ALA A 64 -4.10 -13.27 1.80
C ALA A 64 -4.67 -13.76 0.46
N VAL A 65 -4.99 -15.05 0.33
CA VAL A 65 -5.64 -15.60 -0.88
C VAL A 65 -7.01 -14.97 -1.11
N LEU A 66 -7.80 -14.83 -0.05
CA LEU A 66 -9.13 -14.21 -0.14
C LEU A 66 -9.05 -12.71 -0.48
N LEU A 67 -8.04 -11.99 0.03
CA LEU A 67 -7.79 -10.58 -0.30
C LEU A 67 -7.32 -10.42 -1.75
N ALA A 68 -6.41 -11.28 -2.22
CA ALA A 68 -5.96 -11.31 -3.61
C ALA A 68 -7.10 -11.57 -4.60
N ARG A 69 -8.15 -12.26 -4.16
CA ARG A 69 -9.37 -12.56 -4.93
C ARG A 69 -10.63 -11.96 -4.28
N THR A 70 -10.51 -10.74 -3.74
CA THR A 70 -11.63 -10.07 -3.06
C THR A 70 -12.88 -10.03 -3.96
N GLY A 71 -14.04 -10.36 -3.39
CA GLY A 71 -15.31 -10.44 -4.14
C GLY A 71 -15.47 -11.65 -5.06
N GLN A 72 -14.47 -12.51 -5.20
CA GLN A 72 -14.52 -13.72 -6.02
C GLN A 72 -14.60 -14.98 -5.16
N VAL A 73 -15.19 -16.05 -5.72
CA VAL A 73 -15.25 -17.36 -5.05
C VAL A 73 -13.89 -18.04 -5.15
N VAL A 74 -13.29 -18.34 -4.00
CA VAL A 74 -12.11 -19.20 -3.89
C VAL A 74 -12.56 -20.57 -3.41
N SER A 75 -12.33 -21.60 -4.22
CA SER A 75 -12.70 -22.97 -3.88
C SER A 75 -11.89 -23.50 -2.68
N VAL A 76 -12.42 -24.49 -1.97
CA VAL A 76 -11.65 -25.16 -0.92
C VAL A 76 -10.38 -25.79 -1.49
N ASP A 77 -10.44 -26.36 -2.69
CA ASP A 77 -9.29 -26.98 -3.34
C ASP A 77 -8.21 -25.97 -3.75
N ASP A 78 -8.61 -24.75 -4.14
CA ASP A 78 -7.67 -23.64 -4.37
C ASP A 78 -6.98 -23.26 -3.06
N LEU A 79 -7.73 -23.09 -1.96
CA LEU A 79 -7.14 -22.81 -0.65
C LEU A 79 -6.19 -23.93 -0.20
N VAL A 80 -6.52 -25.20 -0.45
CA VAL A 80 -5.62 -26.32 -0.18
C VAL A 80 -4.32 -26.22 -0.98
N ARG A 81 -4.39 -25.93 -2.29
CA ARG A 81 -3.20 -25.75 -3.14
C ARG A 81 -2.34 -24.57 -2.70
N GLU A 82 -2.98 -23.49 -2.27
CA GLU A 82 -2.29 -22.30 -1.77
C GLU A 82 -1.58 -22.57 -0.45
N LEU A 83 -2.21 -23.30 0.46
CA LEU A 83 -1.66 -23.60 1.77
C LEU A 83 -0.57 -24.68 1.70
N TRP A 84 -0.68 -25.67 0.83
CA TRP A 84 0.26 -26.79 0.77
C TRP A 84 0.77 -27.03 -0.65
N PRO A 85 1.62 -26.12 -1.18
CA PRO A 85 2.10 -26.21 -2.56
C PRO A 85 2.95 -27.48 -2.81
N GLN A 86 3.54 -28.06 -1.76
CA GLN A 86 4.38 -29.26 -1.84
C GLN A 86 3.62 -30.57 -1.55
N GLY A 87 2.31 -30.50 -1.33
CA GLY A 87 1.47 -31.68 -1.05
C GLY A 87 0.59 -31.50 0.19
N PRO A 88 -0.74 -31.67 0.07
CA PRO A 88 -1.66 -31.48 1.18
C PRO A 88 -1.69 -32.67 2.15
N PRO A 89 -1.90 -32.44 3.46
CA PRO A 89 -2.15 -33.51 4.41
C PRO A 89 -3.52 -34.18 4.16
N PRO A 90 -3.76 -35.40 4.69
CA PRO A 90 -5.02 -36.15 4.47
C PRO A 90 -6.30 -35.39 4.87
N ARG A 91 -6.22 -34.49 5.85
CA ARG A 91 -7.35 -33.66 6.34
C ARG A 91 -7.21 -32.18 5.97
N ALA A 92 -6.60 -31.88 4.82
CA ALA A 92 -6.36 -30.50 4.37
C ALA A 92 -7.66 -29.68 4.25
N ARG A 93 -8.73 -30.28 3.70
CA ARG A 93 -10.04 -29.61 3.58
C ARG A 93 -10.62 -29.25 4.96
N ASP A 94 -10.56 -30.18 5.92
CA ASP A 94 -11.02 -29.93 7.29
C ASP A 94 -10.21 -28.79 7.95
N ALA A 95 -8.90 -28.75 7.72
CA ALA A 95 -8.04 -27.67 8.21
C ALA A 95 -8.42 -26.31 7.60
N VAL A 96 -8.78 -26.25 6.30
CA VAL A 96 -9.30 -25.02 5.68
C VAL A 96 -10.56 -24.54 6.40
N TYR A 97 -11.50 -25.44 6.73
CA TYR A 97 -12.70 -25.08 7.48
C TYR A 97 -12.38 -24.50 8.86
N VAL A 98 -11.38 -25.04 9.55
CA VAL A 98 -10.89 -24.50 10.83
C VAL A 98 -10.31 -23.10 10.65
N TYR A 99 -9.44 -22.88 9.65
CA TYR A 99 -8.84 -21.57 9.41
C TYR A 99 -9.89 -20.51 9.03
N VAL A 100 -10.87 -20.87 8.19
CA VAL A 100 -11.99 -19.96 7.84
C VAL A 100 -12.86 -19.66 9.06
N SER A 101 -13.14 -20.66 9.91
CA SER A 101 -13.88 -20.44 11.16
C SER A 101 -13.14 -19.49 12.11
N GLN A 102 -11.82 -19.65 12.23
CA GLN A 102 -10.98 -18.73 13.00
C GLN A 102 -11.01 -17.30 12.44
N LEU A 103 -10.87 -17.15 11.12
CA LEU A 103 -10.96 -15.83 10.47
C LEU A 103 -12.33 -15.19 10.70
N ARG A 104 -13.43 -15.92 10.54
CA ARG A 104 -14.78 -15.39 10.83
C ARG A 104 -14.89 -14.86 12.25
N LYS A 105 -14.39 -15.60 13.24
CA LYS A 105 -14.39 -15.17 14.65
C LYS A 105 -13.53 -13.92 14.88
N LEU A 106 -12.39 -13.83 14.20
CA LEU A 106 -11.50 -12.67 14.28
C LEU A 106 -12.14 -11.42 13.66
N LEU A 107 -12.73 -11.56 12.48
CA LEU A 107 -13.27 -10.44 11.69
C LEU A 107 -14.67 -9.99 12.13
N ALA A 108 -15.44 -10.87 12.80
CA ALA A 108 -16.77 -10.53 13.33
C ALA A 108 -16.76 -9.38 14.36
N ARG A 109 -15.60 -9.03 14.91
CA ARG A 109 -15.43 -7.92 15.87
C ARG A 109 -15.64 -6.53 15.24
N GLY A 110 -15.54 -6.42 13.91
CA GLY A 110 -15.64 -5.15 13.18
C GLY A 110 -17.05 -4.66 12.83
N GLY A 111 -18.11 -5.35 13.28
CA GLY A 111 -19.50 -4.88 13.10
C GLY A 111 -20.11 -5.10 11.70
N GLU A 112 -19.32 -5.57 10.73
CA GLU A 112 -19.83 -6.02 9.43
C GLU A 112 -20.49 -7.40 9.55
N PRO A 113 -21.65 -7.64 8.90
CA PRO A 113 -22.29 -8.95 8.88
C PRO A 113 -21.42 -9.94 8.08
N GLU A 114 -20.79 -10.89 8.78
CA GLU A 114 -20.04 -12.05 8.28
C GLU A 114 -19.19 -11.78 7.01
N PRO A 115 -17.97 -11.21 7.14
CA PRO A 115 -17.16 -10.78 6.00
C PRO A 115 -16.69 -11.93 5.10
N ILE A 116 -16.66 -13.17 5.59
CA ILE A 116 -16.33 -14.35 4.79
C ILE A 116 -17.60 -15.17 4.56
N ILE A 117 -18.14 -15.14 3.36
CA ILE A 117 -19.39 -15.78 2.98
C ILE A 117 -19.08 -17.16 2.40
N THR A 118 -19.81 -18.20 2.85
CA THR A 118 -19.75 -19.52 2.19
C THR A 118 -20.54 -19.44 0.88
N ARG A 119 -19.88 -19.66 -0.24
CA ARG A 119 -20.50 -19.74 -1.57
C ARG A 119 -19.87 -20.89 -2.33
N ALA A 120 -20.65 -21.94 -2.62
CA ALA A 120 -20.14 -23.15 -3.25
C ALA A 120 -19.37 -22.80 -4.56
N PRO A 121 -18.20 -23.43 -4.80
CA PRO A 121 -17.59 -24.52 -4.03
C PRO A 121 -16.62 -24.07 -2.90
N GLY A 122 -16.72 -22.83 -2.38
CA GLY A 122 -15.84 -22.37 -1.31
C GLY A 122 -16.28 -21.08 -0.63
N TYR A 123 -15.41 -20.07 -0.66
CA TYR A 123 -15.55 -18.85 0.16
C TYR A 123 -15.32 -17.58 -0.64
N VAL A 124 -16.00 -16.51 -0.22
CA VAL A 124 -15.83 -15.15 -0.75
C VAL A 124 -15.54 -14.24 0.43
N LEU A 125 -14.50 -13.41 0.33
CA LEU A 125 -14.35 -12.26 1.22
C LEU A 125 -15.13 -11.09 0.62
N TRP A 126 -16.12 -10.62 1.36
CA TRP A 126 -16.88 -9.42 1.05
C TRP A 126 -16.40 -8.28 1.94
N THR A 127 -15.96 -7.20 1.32
CA THR A 127 -15.58 -5.96 1.99
C THR A 127 -15.69 -4.80 1.02
N LEU A 128 -15.70 -3.59 1.56
CA LEU A 128 -15.68 -2.36 0.77
C LEU A 128 -14.30 -2.18 0.12
N PRO A 129 -14.18 -1.72 -1.13
CA PRO A 129 -12.87 -1.52 -1.76
C PRO A 129 -11.92 -0.64 -0.93
N GLN A 130 -12.43 0.45 -0.34
CA GLN A 130 -11.66 1.34 0.53
C GLN A 130 -11.18 0.71 1.85
N ALA A 131 -11.65 -0.50 2.17
CA ALA A 131 -11.17 -1.25 3.31
C ALA A 131 -9.81 -1.90 3.05
N ILE A 132 -9.37 -2.02 1.79
CA ILE A 132 -8.09 -2.64 1.44
C ILE A 132 -7.14 -1.58 0.88
N ASP A 133 -5.96 -1.45 1.49
CA ASP A 133 -4.99 -0.40 1.15
C ASP A 133 -4.53 -0.42 -0.31
N PHE A 134 -4.39 -1.59 -0.94
CA PHE A 134 -3.96 -1.67 -2.33
C PHE A 134 -5.02 -1.18 -3.34
N HIS A 135 -6.31 -1.11 -2.97
CA HIS A 135 -7.31 -0.52 -3.86
C HIS A 135 -7.12 0.98 -4.03
N ALA A 136 -6.68 1.69 -2.97
CA ALA A 136 -6.30 3.10 -3.09
C ALA A 136 -5.16 3.29 -4.11
N LEU A 137 -4.18 2.37 -4.13
CA LEU A 137 -3.12 2.37 -5.14
C LEU A 137 -3.67 2.20 -6.57
N GLN A 138 -4.60 1.26 -6.77
CA GLN A 138 -5.23 1.05 -8.09
C GLN A 138 -5.99 2.27 -8.58
N GLU A 139 -6.57 3.07 -7.68
CA GLU A 139 -7.23 4.33 -8.02
C GLU A 139 -6.23 5.46 -8.28
N HIS A 140 -5.17 5.58 -7.47
CA HIS A 140 -4.24 6.70 -7.55
C HIS A 140 -3.23 6.60 -8.70
N LEU A 141 -2.78 5.41 -9.07
CA LEU A 141 -1.76 5.25 -10.10
C LEU A 141 -2.21 5.76 -11.49
N PRO A 142 -3.42 5.44 -12.00
CA PRO A 142 -3.94 6.05 -13.23
C PRO A 142 -4.01 7.58 -13.17
N THR A 143 -4.42 8.14 -12.03
CA THR A 143 -4.45 9.60 -11.82
C THR A 143 -3.06 10.21 -11.88
N ALA A 144 -2.08 9.61 -11.20
CA ALA A 144 -0.68 10.06 -11.24
C ALA A 144 -0.13 10.02 -12.67
N ARG A 145 -0.38 8.94 -13.43
CA ARG A 145 -0.01 8.85 -14.86
C ARG A 145 -0.66 9.95 -15.70
N GLY A 146 -1.93 10.28 -15.42
CA GLY A 146 -2.64 11.40 -16.05
C GLY A 146 -1.94 12.74 -15.79
N MET A 147 -1.64 13.03 -14.52
CA MET A 147 -0.91 14.23 -14.12
C MET A 147 0.46 14.33 -14.79
N MET A 148 1.20 13.21 -14.90
CA MET A 148 2.49 13.17 -15.61
C MET A 148 2.36 13.54 -17.09
N ARG A 149 1.35 13.00 -17.79
CA ARG A 149 1.09 13.34 -19.21
C ARG A 149 0.71 14.80 -19.40
N GLU A 150 -0.04 15.34 -18.46
CA GLU A 150 -0.47 16.75 -18.43
C GLU A 150 0.63 17.70 -17.93
N ARG A 151 1.82 17.19 -17.60
CA ARG A 151 2.96 17.94 -17.03
C ARG A 151 2.66 18.61 -15.70
N ARG A 152 1.69 18.10 -14.96
CA ARG A 152 1.32 18.52 -13.59
C ARG A 152 2.20 17.80 -12.57
N TYR A 153 3.52 18.00 -12.70
CA TYR A 153 4.52 17.22 -11.96
C TYR A 153 4.47 17.42 -10.45
N GLU A 154 4.12 18.63 -9.99
CA GLU A 154 3.97 18.94 -8.55
C GLU A 154 2.85 18.09 -7.94
N GLU A 155 1.67 18.08 -8.58
CA GLU A 155 0.52 17.30 -8.12
C GLU A 155 0.77 15.79 -8.22
N ALA A 156 1.47 15.34 -9.27
CA ALA A 156 1.89 13.95 -9.41
C ALA A 156 2.84 13.55 -8.27
N CYS A 157 3.83 14.40 -7.96
CA CYS A 157 4.78 14.18 -6.87
C CYS A 157 4.05 14.04 -5.52
N ASP A 158 3.19 14.99 -5.18
CA ASP A 158 2.43 14.98 -3.90
C ASP A 158 1.55 13.74 -3.75
N LEU A 159 0.92 13.30 -4.84
CA LEU A 159 0.11 12.08 -4.84
C LEU A 159 0.99 10.83 -4.69
N LEU A 160 2.07 10.74 -5.45
CA LEU A 160 2.96 9.58 -5.46
C LEU A 160 3.71 9.43 -4.13
N GLU A 161 4.08 10.52 -3.45
CA GLU A 161 4.67 10.45 -2.10
C GLU A 161 3.70 9.81 -1.10
N LYS A 162 2.42 10.17 -1.14
CA LYS A 162 1.38 9.57 -0.29
C LYS A 162 1.18 8.09 -0.61
N VAL A 163 1.20 7.75 -1.90
CA VAL A 163 1.00 6.38 -2.39
C VAL A 163 2.17 5.50 -1.99
N VAL A 164 3.42 5.91 -2.27
CA VAL A 164 4.64 5.16 -1.90
C VAL A 164 4.75 4.99 -0.38
N ALA A 165 4.29 5.96 0.41
CA ALA A 165 4.25 5.87 1.87
C ALA A 165 3.26 4.80 2.41
N LEU A 166 2.37 4.25 1.59
CA LEU A 166 1.50 3.15 1.99
C LEU A 166 2.27 1.83 2.18
N TRP A 167 3.43 1.67 1.54
CA TRP A 167 4.25 0.48 1.71
C TRP A 167 5.03 0.54 3.03
N ARG A 168 4.77 -0.46 3.87
CA ARG A 168 5.37 -0.61 5.22
C ARG A 168 6.43 -1.71 5.26
N GLY A 169 7.09 -1.96 4.13
CA GLY A 169 8.06 -3.04 3.94
C GLY A 169 7.66 -4.00 2.82
N PRO A 170 8.24 -5.22 2.78
CA PRO A 170 7.93 -6.21 1.76
C PRO A 170 6.44 -6.60 1.78
N VAL A 171 5.83 -6.69 0.60
CA VAL A 171 4.43 -7.12 0.43
C VAL A 171 4.21 -8.46 1.12
N LEU A 172 3.16 -8.53 1.95
CA LEU A 172 2.83 -9.66 2.82
C LEU A 172 4.03 -10.19 3.64
N ASN A 173 4.98 -9.30 3.99
CA ASN A 173 6.25 -9.65 4.66
C ASN A 173 7.04 -10.77 3.94
N GLY A 174 6.96 -10.84 2.61
CA GLY A 174 7.60 -11.90 1.83
C GLY A 174 6.96 -13.28 2.03
N LEU A 175 5.67 -13.34 2.38
CA LEU A 175 4.91 -14.58 2.48
C LEU A 175 4.93 -15.32 1.14
N GLN A 176 5.80 -16.34 1.06
CA GLN A 176 5.80 -17.30 -0.04
C GLN A 176 4.82 -18.43 0.28
N SER A 177 3.87 -18.66 -0.62
CA SER A 177 2.89 -19.74 -0.52
C SER A 177 2.61 -20.34 -1.90
N GLY A 178 1.34 -20.56 -2.27
CA GLY A 178 0.98 -21.03 -3.59
C GLY A 178 0.94 -19.93 -4.66
N PRO A 179 0.55 -20.32 -5.89
CA PRO A 179 0.64 -19.45 -7.05
C PRO A 179 -0.17 -18.16 -6.93
N VAL A 180 -1.34 -18.16 -6.28
CA VAL A 180 -2.18 -16.95 -6.14
C VAL A 180 -1.50 -15.91 -5.25
N VAL A 181 -1.02 -16.29 -4.08
CA VAL A 181 -0.34 -15.35 -3.18
C VAL A 181 0.94 -14.83 -3.81
N ASN A 182 1.72 -15.70 -4.44
CA ASN A 182 2.98 -15.32 -5.07
C ASN A 182 2.75 -14.36 -6.25
N ALA A 183 1.76 -14.63 -7.11
CA ALA A 183 1.41 -13.74 -8.21
C ALA A 183 0.87 -12.39 -7.73
N PHE A 184 0.05 -12.39 -6.67
CA PHE A 184 -0.46 -11.16 -6.07
C PHE A 184 0.65 -10.30 -5.47
N ALA A 185 1.58 -10.92 -4.74
CA ALA A 185 2.75 -10.22 -4.19
C ALA A 185 3.65 -9.65 -5.29
N ALA A 186 3.94 -10.43 -6.34
CA ALA A 186 4.73 -9.96 -7.48
C ALA A 186 4.06 -8.78 -8.18
N TRP A 187 2.75 -8.87 -8.44
CA TRP A 187 1.99 -7.77 -9.04
C TRP A 187 2.04 -6.49 -8.19
N LEU A 188 1.88 -6.59 -6.86
CA LEU A 188 2.00 -5.43 -5.98
C LEU A 188 3.43 -4.85 -5.93
N GLN A 189 4.45 -5.69 -6.05
CA GLN A 189 5.86 -5.26 -6.14
C GLN A 189 6.13 -4.52 -7.45
N GLU A 190 5.57 -4.97 -8.57
CA GLU A 190 5.65 -4.26 -9.86
C GLU A 190 5.01 -2.87 -9.76
N LEU A 191 3.84 -2.75 -9.12
CA LEU A 191 3.19 -1.45 -8.90
C LEU A 191 4.00 -0.55 -7.97
N GLN A 192 4.63 -1.10 -6.93
CA GLN A 192 5.53 -0.36 -6.05
C GLN A 192 6.70 0.26 -6.83
N LEU A 193 7.30 -0.55 -7.68
CA LEU A 193 8.41 -0.14 -8.52
C LEU A 193 7.98 0.99 -9.46
N GLU A 194 6.85 0.84 -10.14
CA GLU A 194 6.33 1.86 -11.04
C GLU A 194 6.01 3.17 -10.32
N CYS A 195 5.34 3.12 -9.16
CA CYS A 195 5.07 4.33 -8.38
C CYS A 195 6.37 5.03 -7.96
N THR A 196 7.41 4.26 -7.62
CA THR A 196 8.71 4.80 -7.23
C THR A 196 9.42 5.44 -8.41
N GLU A 197 9.39 4.81 -9.59
CA GLU A 197 9.94 5.35 -10.83
C GLU A 197 9.27 6.67 -11.21
N LEU A 198 7.93 6.72 -11.20
CA LEU A 198 7.16 7.92 -11.50
C LEU A 198 7.41 9.04 -10.48
N LEU A 199 7.61 8.70 -9.20
CA LEU A 199 7.90 9.68 -8.16
C LEU A 199 9.26 10.34 -8.42
N VAL A 200 10.28 9.53 -8.72
CA VAL A 200 11.61 10.05 -9.08
C VAL A 200 11.54 10.87 -10.35
N GLU A 201 10.82 10.40 -11.38
CA GLU A 201 10.64 11.13 -12.62
C GLU A 201 9.98 12.49 -12.37
N SER A 202 8.93 12.54 -11.55
CA SER A 202 8.25 13.79 -11.16
C SER A 202 9.24 14.77 -10.51
N LYS A 203 10.07 14.30 -9.59
CA LYS A 203 11.11 15.12 -8.93
C LYS A 203 12.16 15.62 -9.90
N LEU A 204 12.59 14.80 -10.86
CA LEU A 204 13.52 15.20 -11.92
C LEU A 204 12.91 16.24 -12.86
N MET A 205 11.61 16.16 -13.14
CA MET A 205 10.91 17.17 -13.96
C MET A 205 10.71 18.50 -13.24
N LEU A 206 10.74 18.50 -11.91
CA LEU A 206 10.73 19.68 -11.04
C LEU A 206 12.14 20.22 -10.72
N SER A 207 13.19 19.70 -11.38
CA SER A 207 14.59 20.06 -11.13
C SER A 207 15.06 19.81 -9.69
N ARG A 208 14.42 18.86 -8.98
CA ARG A 208 14.81 18.41 -7.63
C ARG A 208 15.87 17.32 -7.69
N ASP A 209 16.87 17.49 -8.57
CA ASP A 209 17.85 16.46 -8.91
C ASP A 209 18.63 15.96 -7.69
N ARG A 210 18.99 16.87 -6.77
CA ARG A 210 19.78 16.54 -5.58
C ARG A 210 19.01 15.67 -4.58
N GLU A 211 17.69 15.80 -4.51
CA GLU A 211 16.84 15.07 -3.56
C GLU A 211 16.79 13.57 -3.89
N VAL A 212 16.91 13.21 -5.17
CA VAL A 212 16.77 11.82 -5.61
C VAL A 212 18.08 11.03 -5.65
N VAL A 213 19.25 11.68 -5.58
CA VAL A 213 20.56 11.01 -5.75
C VAL A 213 20.80 9.93 -4.69
N SER A 214 20.57 10.23 -3.40
CA SER A 214 20.78 9.28 -2.31
C SER A 214 19.78 8.13 -2.38
N GLN A 215 18.51 8.44 -2.64
CA GLN A 215 17.44 7.47 -2.80
C GLN A 215 17.71 6.52 -3.98
N LEU A 216 18.10 7.04 -5.14
CA LEU A 216 18.41 6.24 -6.32
C LEU A 216 19.60 5.29 -6.11
N ARG A 217 20.61 5.70 -5.32
CA ARG A 217 21.70 4.79 -4.93
C ARG A 217 21.22 3.64 -4.06
N CYS A 218 20.23 3.86 -3.19
CA CYS A 218 19.59 2.77 -2.44
C CYS A 218 18.79 1.86 -3.38
N LEU A 219 17.93 2.44 -4.23
CA LEU A 219 17.10 1.68 -5.16
C LEU A 219 17.93 0.82 -6.13
N ILE A 220 19.07 1.31 -6.63
CA ILE A 220 19.97 0.52 -7.47
C ILE A 220 20.55 -0.69 -6.73
N ARG A 221 20.82 -0.58 -5.42
CA ARG A 221 21.32 -1.73 -4.63
C ARG A 221 20.22 -2.76 -4.39
N GLU A 222 18.98 -2.32 -4.24
CA GLU A 222 17.82 -3.18 -4.02
C GLU A 222 17.33 -3.81 -5.33
N HIS A 223 17.40 -3.07 -6.44
CA HIS A 223 16.93 -3.44 -7.77
C HIS A 223 18.06 -3.28 -8.81
N PRO A 224 19.15 -4.08 -8.72
CA PRO A 224 20.35 -3.90 -9.54
C PRO A 224 20.13 -4.13 -11.03
N LEU A 225 19.03 -4.79 -11.41
CA LEU A 225 18.65 -5.05 -12.80
C LEU A 225 17.70 -3.99 -13.39
N GLN A 226 17.27 -3.01 -12.58
CA GLN A 226 16.34 -1.98 -13.04
C GLN A 226 17.10 -0.81 -13.70
N GLU A 227 17.22 -0.86 -15.02
CA GLU A 227 17.95 0.14 -15.81
C GLU A 227 17.42 1.58 -15.63
N THR A 228 16.11 1.73 -15.39
CA THR A 228 15.45 3.03 -15.16
C THR A 228 16.14 3.84 -14.06
N PHE A 229 16.49 3.20 -12.93
CA PHE A 229 17.12 3.89 -11.80
C PHE A 229 18.54 4.35 -12.11
N TYR A 230 19.30 3.57 -12.89
CA TYR A 230 20.63 3.99 -13.33
C TYR A 230 20.54 5.25 -14.19
N ALA A 231 19.62 5.29 -15.14
CA ALA A 231 19.48 6.45 -16.01
C ALA A 231 18.94 7.68 -15.28
N GLN A 232 17.97 7.52 -14.37
CA GLN A 232 17.48 8.61 -13.53
C GLN A 232 18.63 9.19 -12.68
N LEU A 233 19.51 8.33 -12.15
CA LEU A 233 20.69 8.76 -11.40
C LEU A 233 21.72 9.45 -12.29
N MET A 234 21.97 8.92 -13.49
CA MET A 234 22.84 9.55 -14.49
C MET A 234 22.35 10.95 -14.85
N LEU A 235 21.04 11.11 -15.08
CA LEU A 235 20.42 12.39 -15.42
C LEU A 235 20.56 13.40 -14.27
N ALA A 236 20.25 12.99 -13.03
CA ALA A 236 20.36 13.84 -11.85
C ALA A 236 21.80 14.34 -11.62
N LEU A 237 22.78 13.43 -11.75
CA LEU A 237 24.21 13.74 -11.58
C LEU A 237 24.71 14.68 -12.68
N TRP A 238 24.35 14.40 -13.94
CA TRP A 238 24.75 15.22 -15.07
C TRP A 238 24.19 16.65 -14.98
N ARG A 239 22.89 16.82 -14.69
CA ARG A 239 22.26 18.14 -14.46
C ARG A 239 22.85 18.91 -13.28
N SER A 240 23.40 18.18 -12.31
CA SER A 240 24.13 18.76 -11.16
C SER A 240 25.60 19.09 -11.46
N GLY A 241 26.06 19.00 -12.72
CA GLY A 241 27.44 19.26 -13.13
C GLY A 241 28.42 18.11 -12.82
N ARG A 242 27.94 16.94 -12.39
CA ARG A 242 28.75 15.79 -12.00
C ARG A 242 28.84 14.76 -13.13
N GLN A 243 29.30 15.21 -14.30
CA GLN A 243 29.38 14.39 -15.52
C GLN A 243 30.19 13.10 -15.33
N ALA A 244 31.36 13.18 -14.67
CA ALA A 244 32.20 12.01 -14.41
C ALA A 244 31.49 10.94 -13.57
N ASP A 245 30.71 11.37 -12.56
CA ASP A 245 29.94 10.46 -11.72
C ASP A 245 28.79 9.81 -12.49
N ALA A 246 28.11 10.56 -13.37
CA ALA A 246 27.06 10.00 -14.23
C ALA A 246 27.64 8.90 -15.14
N LEU A 247 28.80 9.12 -15.76
CA LEU A 247 29.45 8.11 -16.59
C LEU A 247 29.97 6.91 -15.79
N GLN A 248 30.31 7.10 -14.51
CA GLN A 248 30.64 6.00 -13.61
C GLN A 248 29.42 5.13 -13.29
N VAL A 249 28.23 5.73 -13.14
CA VAL A 249 26.98 5.00 -12.94
C VAL A 249 26.67 4.12 -14.15
N TYR A 250 26.86 4.62 -15.37
CA TYR A 250 26.71 3.80 -16.58
C TYR A 250 27.63 2.58 -16.58
N ARG A 251 28.91 2.76 -16.25
CA ARG A 251 29.88 1.66 -16.17
C ARG A 251 29.42 0.60 -15.16
N SER A 252 28.97 1.03 -13.98
CA SER A 252 28.42 0.14 -12.96
C SER A 252 27.19 -0.64 -13.45
N ALA A 253 26.30 0.01 -14.20
CA ALA A 253 25.12 -0.63 -14.78
C ALA A 253 25.53 -1.72 -15.78
N ARG A 254 26.43 -1.38 -16.71
CA ARG A 254 26.95 -2.33 -17.71
C ARG A 254 27.60 -3.54 -17.06
N ASP A 255 28.48 -3.33 -16.09
CA ASP A 255 29.18 -4.43 -15.42
C ASP A 255 28.20 -5.34 -14.67
N THR A 256 27.15 -4.77 -14.07
CA THR A 256 26.10 -5.52 -13.37
C THR A 256 25.24 -6.33 -14.35
N LEU A 257 24.71 -5.71 -15.41
CA LEU A 257 23.88 -6.39 -16.41
C LEU A 257 24.66 -7.49 -17.14
N HIS A 258 25.93 -7.24 -17.45
CA HIS A 258 26.78 -8.24 -18.07
C HIS A 258 27.04 -9.42 -17.12
N ARG A 259 27.35 -9.16 -15.85
CA ARG A 259 27.60 -10.22 -14.87
C ARG A 259 26.36 -11.05 -14.56
N GLU A 260 25.21 -10.41 -14.33
CA GLU A 260 24.00 -11.10 -13.86
C GLU A 260 23.19 -11.73 -15.00
N LEU A 261 23.18 -11.11 -16.18
CA LEU A 261 22.32 -11.52 -17.31
C LEU A 261 23.11 -11.85 -18.59
N GLY A 262 24.40 -11.53 -18.67
CA GLY A 262 25.16 -11.64 -19.92
C GLY A 262 24.75 -10.62 -20.98
N LEU A 263 24.05 -9.54 -20.58
CA LEU A 263 23.46 -8.57 -21.49
C LEU A 263 24.20 -7.22 -21.44
N GLU A 264 24.15 -6.51 -22.57
CA GLU A 264 24.56 -5.10 -22.64
C GLU A 264 23.40 -4.18 -22.22
N PRO A 265 23.69 -2.97 -21.69
CA PRO A 265 22.66 -1.99 -21.36
C PRO A 265 21.71 -1.69 -22.52
N GLY A 266 20.44 -1.47 -22.19
CA GLY A 266 19.39 -1.14 -23.14
C GLY A 266 19.67 0.14 -23.94
N CYS A 267 18.94 0.31 -25.05
CA CYS A 267 19.16 1.42 -25.98
C CYS A 267 19.02 2.79 -25.32
N TRP A 268 18.11 2.92 -24.35
CA TRP A 268 17.87 4.17 -23.66
C TRP A 268 19.05 4.59 -22.77
N LEU A 269 19.63 3.66 -22.00
CA LEU A 269 20.80 3.93 -21.16
C LEU A 269 22.05 4.26 -22.00
N ARG A 270 22.26 3.53 -23.10
CA ARG A 270 23.34 3.82 -24.08
C ARG A 270 23.18 5.19 -24.72
N ASN A 271 21.96 5.56 -25.11
CA ASN A 271 21.68 6.88 -25.68
C ASN A 271 21.97 8.00 -24.68
N LEU A 272 21.56 7.84 -23.42
CA LEU A 272 21.84 8.82 -22.37
C LEU A 272 23.35 9.00 -22.16
N GLN A 273 24.11 7.91 -22.12
CA GLN A 273 25.58 7.97 -22.03
C GLN A 273 26.17 8.78 -23.20
N ARG A 274 25.74 8.51 -24.42
CA ARG A 274 26.20 9.22 -25.62
C ARG A 274 25.88 10.72 -25.54
N THR A 275 24.64 11.07 -25.19
CA THR A 275 24.25 12.48 -25.01
C THR A 275 25.12 13.18 -23.96
N ILE A 276 25.42 12.53 -22.84
CA ILE A 276 26.28 13.07 -21.79
C ILE A 276 27.73 13.26 -22.28
N LEU A 277 28.23 12.43 -23.21
CA LEU A 277 29.57 12.57 -23.78
C LEU A 277 29.65 13.68 -24.85
N GLU A 278 28.57 13.89 -25.60
CA GLU A 278 28.49 14.88 -26.67
C GLU A 278 28.29 16.30 -26.13
N VAL A 279 27.49 16.45 -25.08
CA VAL A 279 27.25 17.75 -24.44
C VAL A 279 28.42 18.07 -23.49
N ARG A 280 29.37 18.88 -23.98
CA ARG A 280 30.35 19.55 -23.10
C ARG A 280 29.62 20.62 -22.29
N ALA A 281 29.73 20.54 -20.95
CA ALA A 281 29.36 21.63 -20.05
C ALA A 281 30.25 22.86 -20.26
#